data_AF-A0A6A5A874-F1
#
_entry.id   AF-A0A6A5A874-F1
#
_cell.length_a   1.000
_cell.length_b   1.000
_cell.length_c   1.000
_cell.angle_alpha   90.00
_cell.angle_beta   90.00
_cell.angle_gamma   90.00
#
_symmetry.space_group_name_H-M   'P 1'
#
loop_
_entity.id
_entity.type
_entity.pdbx_description
1 polymer ?
#
loop_
_entity_poly.entity_id
_entity_poly.type
_entity_poly.pdbx_seq_one_letter_code
_entity_poly.pdbx_strand_id
1 'polypeptide(L)'
;KKDKFELTYRSRCVCVFQELDGVDVLIFTLYVQEYGEMCAEPNRGRVYVSYLDSVAYFQPKKFRVLMHQQVILGFLDDAKMRGYHTAHIWSCPPLKGDDYIFFCKPDNQKIPKAARLRSWYSKLLQGAKKEGLVYNISNLYAEYYMKRKTALELPYFEGDYWPRLAEDLIKQVEDKTKPPTKPSQR
;
A
#
# COMPACT_ATOMS: atom_id res chain seq x y z
N LYS A 1 -10.34 6.18 -33.05
CA LYS A 1 -8.90 6.35 -32.76
C LYS A 1 -8.63 5.71 -31.40
N LYS A 2 -7.73 4.73 -31.36
CA LYS A 2 -7.33 4.00 -30.15
C LYS A 2 -6.46 4.92 -29.30
N ASP A 3 -7.06 5.59 -28.33
CA ASP A 3 -6.38 6.01 -27.10
C ASP A 3 -7.22 5.49 -25.94
N LYS A 4 -7.34 4.16 -25.83
CA LYS A 4 -7.76 3.54 -24.57
C LYS A 4 -6.54 3.69 -23.66
N PHE A 5 -6.50 4.75 -22.86
CA PHE A 5 -5.53 4.86 -21.79
C PHE A 5 -5.73 3.65 -20.87
N GLU A 6 -4.74 2.77 -20.82
CA GLU A 6 -4.73 1.61 -19.94
C GLU A 6 -4.23 2.03 -18.55
N LEU A 7 -4.64 1.29 -17.52
CA LEU A 7 -4.12 1.47 -16.17
C LEU A 7 -2.71 0.88 -16.10
N THR A 8 -1.72 1.64 -16.55
CA THR A 8 -0.30 1.25 -16.50
C THR A 8 0.39 1.89 -15.32
N TYR A 9 1.31 1.17 -14.69
CA TYR A 9 2.16 1.69 -13.63
C TYR A 9 3.60 1.18 -13.75
N ARG A 10 4.54 1.89 -13.13
CA ARG A 10 5.91 1.41 -12.91
C ARG A 10 6.00 0.73 -11.54
N SER A 11 6.42 -0.53 -11.51
CA SER A 11 6.83 -1.19 -10.26
C SER A 11 8.24 -0.75 -9.90
N ARG A 12 8.46 -0.35 -8.65
CA ARG A 12 9.78 0.01 -8.13
C ARG A 12 10.03 -0.66 -6.79
N CYS A 13 11.25 -1.16 -6.61
CA CYS A 13 11.74 -1.73 -5.36
C CYS A 13 12.84 -0.83 -4.79
N VAL A 14 12.69 -0.42 -3.53
CA VAL A 14 13.69 0.32 -2.76
C VAL A 14 14.24 -0.61 -1.69
N CYS A 15 15.56 -0.81 -1.69
CA CYS A 15 16.27 -1.66 -0.74
C CYS A 15 17.22 -0.80 0.09
N VAL A 16 17.29 -1.07 1.40
CA VAL A 16 18.23 -0.41 2.31
C VAL A 16 19.18 -1.45 2.85
N PHE A 17 20.47 -1.19 2.66
CA PHE A 17 21.55 -2.00 3.19
C PHE A 17 22.25 -1.25 4.32
N GLN A 18 22.78 -1.99 5.27
CA GLN A 18 23.70 -1.49 6.27
C GLN A 18 24.91 -2.41 6.33
N GLU A 19 26.11 -1.84 6.26
CA GLU A 19 27.33 -2.57 6.56
C GLU A 19 27.36 -2.94 8.05
N LEU A 20 27.39 -4.24 8.32
CA LEU A 20 27.53 -4.83 9.66
C LEU A 20 28.72 -5.79 9.62
N ASP A 21 29.71 -5.53 10.47
CA ASP A 21 30.92 -6.35 10.59
C ASP A 21 31.63 -6.59 9.23
N GLY A 22 31.67 -5.57 8.38
CA GLY A 22 32.30 -5.60 7.05
C GLY A 22 31.47 -6.27 5.95
N VAL A 23 30.18 -6.53 6.20
CA VAL A 23 29.27 -7.16 5.23
C VAL A 23 28.00 -6.33 5.04
N ASP A 24 27.57 -6.16 3.78
CA ASP A 24 26.29 -5.52 3.47
C ASP A 24 25.11 -6.40 3.85
N VAL A 25 24.28 -5.92 4.78
CA VAL A 25 23.06 -6.61 5.23
C VAL A 25 21.84 -5.86 4.73
N LEU A 26 21.01 -6.53 3.91
CA LEU A 26 19.71 -6.01 3.50
C LEU A 26 18.74 -6.02 4.69
N ILE A 27 18.29 -4.84 5.10
CA ILE A 27 17.55 -4.65 6.36
C ILE A 27 16.10 -4.17 6.17
N PHE A 28 15.79 -3.58 5.02
CA PHE A 28 14.49 -3.04 4.71
C PHE A 28 14.24 -3.05 3.21
N THR A 29 13.01 -3.39 2.81
CA THR A 29 12.58 -3.37 1.42
C THR A 29 11.18 -2.79 1.30
N LEU A 30 10.98 -1.96 0.28
CA LEU A 30 9.73 -1.30 -0.06
C LEU A 30 9.43 -1.48 -1.55
N TYR A 31 8.31 -2.12 -1.86
CA TYR A 31 7.75 -2.19 -3.20
C TYR A 31 6.64 -1.15 -3.36
N VAL A 32 6.70 -0.38 -4.44
CA VAL A 32 5.71 0.64 -4.77
C VAL A 32 5.27 0.53 -6.23
N GLN A 33 4.03 0.93 -6.48
CA GLN A 33 3.46 1.13 -7.80
C GLN A 33 3.32 2.62 -8.07
N GLU A 34 3.83 3.08 -9.20
CA GLU A 34 3.82 4.50 -9.58
C GLU A 34 2.99 4.70 -10.86
N TYR A 35 1.85 5.37 -10.72
CA TYR A 35 0.90 5.62 -11.79
C TYR A 35 1.12 7.04 -12.32
N GLY A 36 2.00 7.17 -13.32
CA GLY A 36 2.43 8.46 -13.88
C GLY A 36 1.38 9.15 -14.75
N GLU A 37 1.77 10.25 -15.41
CA GLU A 37 0.88 11.08 -16.24
C GLU A 37 0.20 10.34 -17.39
N MET A 38 0.87 9.31 -17.94
CA MET A 38 0.34 8.49 -19.03
C MET A 38 -0.72 7.48 -18.57
N CYS A 39 -0.90 7.28 -17.26
CA CYS A 39 -1.92 6.38 -16.73
C CYS A 39 -3.32 6.97 -16.90
N ALA A 40 -4.34 6.13 -17.06
CA ALA A 40 -5.73 6.57 -17.03
C ALA A 40 -6.18 7.02 -15.62
N GLU A 41 -7.18 7.89 -15.57
CA GLU A 41 -7.97 8.05 -14.35
C GLU A 41 -8.69 6.74 -14.00
N PRO A 42 -8.92 6.43 -12.71
CA PRO A 42 -8.70 7.27 -11.52
C PRO A 42 -7.29 7.21 -10.92
N ASN A 43 -6.32 6.58 -11.58
CA ASN A 43 -5.01 6.25 -11.00
C ASN A 43 -3.90 7.25 -11.28
N ARG A 44 -4.03 8.06 -12.34
CA ARG A 44 -3.04 9.06 -12.74
C ARG A 44 -2.56 9.91 -11.56
N GLY A 45 -1.25 10.14 -11.50
CA GLY A 45 -0.61 10.98 -10.49
C GLY A 45 -0.57 10.37 -9.07
N ARG A 46 -0.78 9.05 -8.94
CA ARG A 46 -0.83 8.36 -7.65
C ARG A 46 0.30 7.36 -7.48
N VAL A 47 0.72 7.16 -6.23
CA VAL A 47 1.60 6.06 -5.84
C VAL A 47 0.92 5.17 -4.81
N TYR A 48 1.24 3.87 -4.83
CA TYR A 48 0.73 2.88 -3.89
C TYR A 48 1.89 2.10 -3.28
N VAL A 49 1.91 2.00 -1.95
CA VAL A 49 2.85 1.12 -1.23
C VAL A 49 2.29 -0.29 -1.25
N SER A 50 2.85 -1.16 -2.10
CA SER A 50 2.41 -2.54 -2.25
C SER A 50 2.85 -3.40 -1.07
N TYR A 51 4.15 -3.40 -0.79
CA TYR A 51 4.73 -4.18 0.30
C TYR A 51 5.83 -3.40 0.97
N LEU A 52 5.88 -3.50 2.29
CA LEU A 52 6.98 -3.01 3.11
C LEU A 52 7.34 -4.10 4.09
N ASP A 53 8.62 -4.41 4.17
CA ASP A 53 9.13 -5.40 5.11
C ASP A 53 10.51 -5.02 5.63
N SER A 54 10.88 -5.59 6.76
CA SER A 54 12.18 -5.34 7.41
C SER A 54 12.63 -6.53 8.23
N VAL A 55 13.94 -6.63 8.45
CA VAL A 55 14.55 -7.57 9.39
C VAL A 55 15.21 -6.82 10.55
N ALA A 56 15.19 -7.44 11.73
CA ALA A 56 15.52 -6.80 13.00
C ALA A 56 17.03 -6.57 13.26
N TYR A 57 17.86 -6.51 12.22
CA TYR A 57 19.32 -6.44 12.34
C TYR A 57 19.92 -5.03 12.40
N PHE A 58 19.16 -3.98 12.05
CA PHE A 58 19.66 -2.60 12.03
C PHE A 58 20.36 -2.19 13.34
N GLN A 59 21.54 -1.58 13.22
CA GLN A 59 22.33 -1.04 14.32
C GLN A 59 22.61 0.47 14.18
N PRO A 60 22.58 1.26 15.26
CA PRO A 60 22.13 0.91 16.59
C PRO A 60 20.60 0.64 16.63
N LYS A 61 20.19 -0.45 17.28
CA LYS A 61 18.78 -0.90 17.37
C LYS A 61 17.76 0.19 17.70
N LYS A 62 18.13 1.17 18.54
CA LYS A 62 17.28 2.28 18.97
C LYS A 62 16.81 3.17 17.82
N PHE A 63 17.56 3.25 16.72
CA PHE A 63 17.22 4.09 15.56
C PHE A 63 16.53 3.30 14.43
N ARG A 64 16.30 2.00 14.57
CA ARG A 64 15.66 1.19 13.52
C ARG A 64 14.30 1.74 13.09
N VAL A 65 13.46 2.13 14.05
CA VAL A 65 12.14 2.70 13.75
C VAL A 65 12.29 4.03 13.03
N LEU A 66 13.24 4.87 13.44
CA LEU A 66 13.52 6.14 12.78
C LEU A 66 13.99 5.91 11.34
N MET A 67 14.86 4.93 11.09
CA MET A 67 15.28 4.56 9.73
C MET A 67 14.07 4.17 8.86
N HIS A 68 13.17 3.30 9.34
CA HIS A 68 11.96 2.94 8.58
C HIS A 68 11.11 4.18 8.25
N GLN A 69 10.97 5.10 9.21
CA GLN A 69 10.22 6.34 9.01
C GLN A 69 10.87 7.20 7.93
N GLN A 70 12.19 7.39 7.98
CA GLN A 70 12.93 8.21 7.01
C GLN A 70 12.89 7.63 5.60
N VAL A 71 12.91 6.30 5.44
CA VAL A 71 12.77 5.69 4.10
C VAL A 71 11.39 5.99 3.50
N ILE A 72 10.32 5.87 4.30
CA ILE A 72 8.97 6.19 3.84
C ILE A 72 8.84 7.68 3.53
N LEU A 73 9.30 8.56 4.43
CA LEU A 73 9.22 10.01 4.23
C LEU A 73 10.03 10.45 3.01
N GLY A 74 11.23 9.93 2.83
CA GLY A 74 12.06 10.19 1.65
C GLY A 74 11.38 9.71 0.37
N PHE A 75 10.70 8.56 0.39
CA PHE A 75 9.89 8.11 -0.74
C PHE A 75 8.72 9.07 -1.03
N LEU A 76 7.99 9.52 -0.01
CA LEU A 76 6.87 10.45 -0.19
C LEU A 76 7.34 11.81 -0.74
N ASP A 77 8.50 12.30 -0.29
CA ASP A 77 9.10 13.52 -0.78
C ASP A 77 9.59 13.40 -2.23
N ASP A 78 10.30 12.31 -2.57
CA ASP A 78 10.70 11.98 -3.94
C ASP A 78 9.48 11.88 -4.88
N ALA A 79 8.42 11.17 -4.45
CA ALA A 79 7.19 11.06 -5.23
C ALA A 79 6.55 12.43 -5.45
N LYS A 80 6.48 13.27 -4.41
CA LYS A 80 5.95 14.65 -4.52
C LYS A 80 6.79 15.49 -5.49
N MET A 81 8.12 15.47 -5.38
CA MET A 81 9.03 16.19 -6.27
C MET A 81 8.88 15.76 -7.74
N ARG A 82 8.59 14.48 -7.98
CA ARG A 82 8.32 13.94 -9.32
C ARG A 82 6.88 14.17 -9.82
N GLY A 83 6.06 14.95 -9.10
CA GLY A 83 4.73 15.36 -9.53
C GLY A 83 3.58 14.42 -9.13
N TYR A 84 3.82 13.39 -8.33
CA TYR A 84 2.74 12.56 -7.80
C TYR A 84 2.00 13.31 -6.69
N HIS A 85 0.68 13.41 -6.79
CA HIS A 85 -0.13 14.22 -5.88
C HIS A 85 -0.76 13.40 -4.74
N THR A 86 -0.75 12.07 -4.79
CA THR A 86 -1.37 11.23 -3.74
C THR A 86 -0.65 9.90 -3.55
N ALA A 87 -0.34 9.57 -2.30
CA ALA A 87 0.16 8.27 -1.90
C ALA A 87 -0.92 7.46 -1.17
N HIS A 88 -0.98 6.16 -1.46
CA HIS A 88 -1.91 5.21 -0.87
C HIS A 88 -1.14 4.14 -0.10
N ILE A 89 -1.61 3.84 1.12
CA ILE A 89 -0.99 2.85 2.01
C ILE A 89 -2.10 1.97 2.56
N TRP A 90 -2.04 0.67 2.24
CA TRP A 90 -2.84 -0.32 2.94
C TRP A 90 -2.11 -0.79 4.19
N SER A 91 -2.58 -0.34 5.36
CA SER A 91 -2.00 -0.73 6.65
C SER A 91 -2.45 -2.13 7.07
N CYS A 92 -1.84 -3.15 6.46
CA CYS A 92 -2.08 -4.56 6.75
C CYS A 92 -0.80 -5.20 7.32
N PRO A 93 -0.80 -5.73 8.56
CA PRO A 93 0.28 -6.60 9.01
C PRO A 93 0.14 -7.99 8.36
N PRO A 94 1.25 -8.72 8.16
CA PRO A 94 1.18 -10.10 7.65
C PRO A 94 0.44 -11.01 8.63
N LEU A 95 -0.20 -12.05 8.09
CA LEU A 95 -0.84 -13.08 8.91
C LEU A 95 0.22 -13.94 9.61
N LYS A 96 -0.21 -14.71 10.61
CA LYS A 96 0.71 -15.60 11.33
C LYS A 96 1.25 -16.66 10.36
N GLY A 97 2.56 -16.67 10.16
CA GLY A 97 3.26 -17.61 9.26
C GLY A 97 3.51 -17.06 7.85
N ASP A 98 3.04 -15.85 7.55
CA ASP A 98 3.30 -15.20 6.27
C ASP A 98 4.49 -14.23 6.39
N ASP A 99 5.34 -14.23 5.36
CA ASP A 99 6.38 -13.24 5.15
C ASP A 99 6.06 -12.43 3.89
N TYR A 100 6.13 -11.10 3.97
CA TYR A 100 5.88 -10.26 2.79
C TYR A 100 7.06 -10.29 1.82
N ILE A 101 8.28 -10.05 2.29
CA ILE A 101 9.48 -9.98 1.45
C ILE A 101 10.59 -10.86 2.03
N PHE A 102 10.92 -10.68 3.30
CA PHE A 102 12.01 -11.43 3.94
C PHE A 102 11.51 -12.75 4.50
N PHE A 103 11.89 -13.84 3.85
CA PHE A 103 11.65 -15.20 4.30
C PHE A 103 12.36 -15.50 5.63
N CYS A 104 11.66 -16.15 6.56
CA CYS A 104 12.18 -16.62 7.84
C CYS A 104 12.79 -15.50 8.71
N LYS A 105 11.93 -14.64 9.25
CA LYS A 105 12.35 -13.57 10.16
C LYS A 105 12.97 -14.11 11.46
N PRO A 106 13.85 -13.33 12.11
CA PRO A 106 14.39 -13.68 13.43
C PRO A 106 13.28 -13.96 14.45
N ASP A 107 13.40 -15.01 15.25
CA ASP A 107 12.38 -15.43 16.23
C ASP A 107 12.01 -14.34 17.24
N ASN A 108 12.95 -13.44 17.54
CA ASN A 108 12.74 -12.32 18.45
C ASN A 108 12.03 -11.11 17.80
N GLN A 109 11.79 -11.14 16.49
CA GLN A 109 11.10 -10.08 15.75
C GLN A 109 9.58 -10.25 15.82
N LYS A 110 8.95 -9.46 16.68
CA LYS A 110 7.48 -9.45 16.81
C LYS A 110 6.82 -8.68 15.67
N ILE A 111 5.84 -9.31 15.02
CA ILE A 111 4.95 -8.65 14.05
C ILE A 111 3.95 -7.73 14.80
N PRO A 112 3.80 -6.46 14.38
CA PRO A 112 2.84 -5.55 15.01
C PRO A 112 1.40 -5.97 14.68
N LYS A 113 0.51 -5.90 15.67
CA LYS A 113 -0.95 -6.04 15.44
C LYS A 113 -1.48 -4.86 14.62
N ALA A 114 -2.60 -5.06 13.92
CA ALA A 114 -3.19 -4.07 13.01
C ALA A 114 -3.42 -2.68 13.66
N ALA A 115 -3.93 -2.62 14.90
CA ALA A 115 -4.12 -1.35 15.61
C ALA A 115 -2.80 -0.59 15.85
N ARG A 116 -1.73 -1.31 16.21
CA ARG A 116 -0.40 -0.73 16.43
C ARG A 116 0.21 -0.23 15.12
N LEU A 117 0.08 -1.02 14.04
CA LEU A 117 0.59 -0.63 12.72
C LEU A 117 -0.13 0.61 12.18
N ARG A 118 -1.46 0.66 12.28
CA ARG A 118 -2.26 1.84 11.91
C ARG A 118 -1.86 3.08 12.71
N SER A 119 -1.67 2.93 14.03
CA SER A 119 -1.21 4.03 14.89
C SER A 119 0.18 4.53 14.49
N TRP A 120 1.09 3.62 14.10
CA TRP A 120 2.43 3.97 13.66
C TRP A 120 2.41 4.82 12.38
N TYR A 121 1.68 4.39 11.33
CA TYR A 121 1.52 5.19 10.11
C TYR A 121 0.83 6.53 10.38
N SER A 122 -0.22 6.54 11.20
CA SER A 122 -0.93 7.78 11.56
C SER A 122 0.00 8.80 12.21
N LYS A 123 0.82 8.38 13.18
CA LYS A 123 1.82 9.26 13.82
C LYS A 123 2.86 9.77 12.82
N LEU A 124 3.38 8.89 11.97
CA LEU A 124 4.36 9.25 10.94
C LEU A 124 3.81 10.33 10.00
N LEU A 125 2.63 10.10 9.43
CA LEU A 125 2.01 11.00 8.48
C LEU A 125 1.58 12.32 9.14
N GLN A 126 1.11 12.30 10.39
CA GLN A 126 0.82 13.51 11.14
C GLN A 126 2.08 14.36 11.38
N GLY A 127 3.23 13.73 11.65
CA GLY A 127 4.53 14.41 11.71
C GLY A 127 4.88 15.07 10.37
N ALA A 128 4.82 14.29 9.28
CA ALA A 128 5.07 14.78 7.92
C ALA A 128 4.14 15.94 7.51
N LYS A 129 2.90 15.95 8.02
CA LYS A 129 1.97 17.06 7.79
C LYS A 129 2.37 18.33 8.53
N LYS A 130 2.83 18.21 9.79
CA LYS A 130 3.33 19.36 10.56
C LYS A 130 4.59 19.96 9.93
N GLU A 131 5.42 19.14 9.31
CA GLU A 131 6.65 19.56 8.62
C GLU A 131 6.40 20.06 7.19
N GLY A 132 5.15 20.06 6.71
CA GLY A 132 4.79 20.59 5.38
C GLY A 132 5.04 19.62 4.21
N LEU A 133 5.53 18.41 4.46
CA LEU A 133 5.69 17.37 3.45
C LEU A 133 4.33 16.89 2.94
N VAL A 134 3.44 16.49 3.86
CA VAL A 134 2.09 15.98 3.55
C VAL A 134 1.04 17.05 3.73
N TYR A 135 0.29 17.40 2.69
CA TYR A 135 -0.76 18.43 2.80
C TYR A 135 -1.99 17.93 3.57
N ASN A 136 -2.51 16.75 3.21
CA ASN A 136 -3.71 16.17 3.81
C ASN A 136 -3.59 14.66 4.05
N ILE A 137 -4.30 14.17 5.06
CA ILE A 137 -4.39 12.75 5.41
C ILE A 137 -5.88 12.40 5.47
N SER A 138 -6.29 11.37 4.75
CA SER A 138 -7.67 10.88 4.71
C SER A 138 -7.69 9.36 4.70
N ASN A 139 -8.86 8.76 4.57
CA ASN A 139 -9.05 7.33 4.38
C ASN A 139 -10.13 7.08 3.32
N LEU A 140 -10.26 5.82 2.87
CA LEU A 140 -11.21 5.45 1.82
C LEU A 140 -12.66 5.86 2.15
N TYR A 141 -13.07 5.73 3.41
CA TYR A 141 -14.41 6.09 3.85
C TYR A 141 -14.68 7.60 3.72
N ALA A 142 -13.80 8.44 4.24
CA ALA A 142 -13.97 9.90 4.20
C ALA A 142 -13.78 10.46 2.78
N GLU A 143 -12.84 9.92 2.00
CA GLU A 143 -12.50 10.47 0.69
C GLU A 143 -13.46 10.05 -0.44
N TYR A 144 -14.03 8.85 -0.34
CA TYR A 144 -14.88 8.30 -1.42
C TYR A 144 -16.31 8.07 -0.97
N TYR A 145 -16.53 7.31 0.11
CA TYR A 145 -17.88 6.95 0.55
C TYR A 145 -18.68 8.18 1.01
N MET A 146 -18.13 8.99 1.93
CA MET A 146 -18.81 10.19 2.44
C MET A 146 -19.05 11.25 1.36
N LYS A 147 -18.20 11.29 0.32
CA LYS A 147 -18.35 12.19 -0.83
C LYS A 147 -19.25 11.60 -1.93
N ARG A 148 -19.86 10.44 -1.69
CA ARG A 148 -20.77 9.74 -2.62
C ARG A 148 -20.14 9.48 -4.00
N LYS A 149 -18.83 9.21 -4.01
CA LYS A 149 -18.13 8.81 -5.23
C LYS A 149 -18.57 7.39 -5.63
N THR A 150 -18.62 7.17 -6.94
CA THR A 150 -18.92 5.86 -7.52
C THR A 150 -17.70 4.94 -7.42
N ALA A 151 -17.93 3.62 -7.57
CA ALA A 151 -16.85 2.63 -7.58
C ALA A 151 -15.80 2.89 -8.68
N LEU A 152 -16.20 3.51 -9.80
CA LEU A 152 -15.32 3.86 -10.92
C LEU A 152 -14.33 5.00 -10.59
N GLU A 153 -14.57 5.74 -9.51
CA GLU A 153 -13.70 6.82 -9.07
C GLU A 153 -12.68 6.38 -8.00
N LEU A 154 -12.76 5.12 -7.53
CA LEU A 154 -11.77 4.57 -6.60
C LEU A 154 -10.51 4.14 -7.38
N PRO A 155 -9.30 4.57 -6.96
CA PRO A 155 -8.05 4.15 -7.58
C PRO A 155 -7.85 2.63 -7.53
N TYR A 156 -7.65 1.99 -8.67
CA TYR A 156 -7.47 0.54 -8.79
C TYR A 156 -5.99 0.18 -8.70
N PHE A 157 -5.56 -0.44 -7.61
CA PHE A 157 -4.17 -0.88 -7.45
C PHE A 157 -4.08 -2.39 -7.51
N GLU A 158 -3.12 -2.91 -8.28
CA GLU A 158 -2.89 -4.35 -8.36
C GLU A 158 -2.52 -4.91 -6.98
N GLY A 159 -3.24 -5.95 -6.54
CA GLY A 159 -3.02 -6.60 -5.26
C GLY A 159 -3.59 -5.88 -4.02
N ASP A 160 -4.27 -4.74 -4.19
CA ASP A 160 -4.96 -4.06 -3.09
C ASP A 160 -6.24 -4.82 -2.67
N TYR A 161 -6.75 -4.46 -1.50
CA TYR A 161 -7.91 -5.09 -0.88
C TYR A 161 -9.22 -4.81 -1.62
N TRP A 162 -9.49 -3.55 -2.00
CA TRP A 162 -10.82 -3.17 -2.48
C TRP A 162 -11.20 -3.76 -3.84
N PRO A 163 -10.30 -3.94 -4.83
CA PRO A 163 -10.68 -4.57 -6.09
C PRO A 163 -11.18 -6.00 -5.89
N ARG A 164 -10.51 -6.80 -5.04
CA ARG A 164 -10.97 -8.15 -4.68
C ARG A 164 -12.34 -8.12 -4.03
N LEU A 165 -12.53 -7.22 -3.05
CA LEU A 165 -13.83 -7.08 -2.39
C LEU A 165 -14.94 -6.69 -3.38
N ALA A 166 -14.66 -5.81 -4.34
CA ALA A 166 -15.62 -5.41 -5.36
C ALA A 166 -16.05 -6.61 -6.22
N GLU A 167 -15.10 -7.42 -6.69
CA GLU A 167 -15.38 -8.65 -7.45
C GLU A 167 -16.26 -9.63 -6.65
N ASP A 168 -15.97 -9.82 -5.37
CA ASP A 168 -16.76 -10.72 -4.51
C ASP A 168 -18.19 -10.19 -4.29
N LEU A 169 -18.35 -8.87 -4.15
CA LEU A 169 -19.66 -8.23 -4.01
C LEU A 169 -20.47 -8.28 -5.30
N ILE A 170 -19.83 -8.09 -6.46
CA ILE A 170 -20.49 -8.21 -7.78
C ILE A 170 -21.06 -9.62 -7.94
N LYS A 171 -20.27 -10.66 -7.68
CA LYS A 171 -20.73 -12.06 -7.71
C LYS A 171 -21.92 -12.31 -6.80
N GLN A 172 -21.90 -11.78 -5.57
CA GLN A 172 -23.01 -11.91 -4.64
C GLN A 172 -24.30 -11.23 -5.14
N VAL A 173 -24.20 -10.11 -5.85
CA VAL A 173 -25.35 -9.42 -6.45
C VAL A 173 -25.89 -10.22 -7.64
N GLU A 174 -25.01 -10.74 -8.49
CA GLU A 174 -25.37 -11.59 -9.62
C GLU A 174 -26.08 -12.88 -9.15
N ASP A 175 -25.57 -13.51 -8.10
CA ASP A 175 -26.18 -14.73 -7.54
C ASP A 175 -27.56 -14.48 -6.94
N LYS A 176 -27.79 -13.31 -6.35
CA LYS A 176 -29.12 -12.92 -5.81
C LYS A 176 -30.12 -12.54 -6.90
N THR A 177 -29.65 -12.12 -8.07
CA THR A 177 -30.53 -11.72 -9.19
C THR A 177 -30.83 -12.87 -10.15
N LYS A 178 -30.17 -14.03 -10.02
CA LYS A 178 -30.50 -15.24 -10.78
C LYS A 178 -31.91 -15.73 -10.43
N PRO A 179 -32.77 -16.01 -11.43
CA PRO A 179 -34.08 -16.62 -11.18
C PRO A 179 -33.89 -18.02 -10.57
N PRO A 180 -34.82 -18.48 -9.70
CA PRO A 180 -34.72 -19.80 -9.10
C PRO A 180 -34.64 -20.86 -10.20
N THR A 181 -33.57 -21.65 -10.18
CA THR A 181 -33.41 -22.82 -11.04
C THR A 181 -34.55 -23.80 -10.74
N LYS A 182 -35.50 -23.94 -11.66
CA LYS A 182 -36.53 -24.98 -11.56
C LYS A 182 -35.82 -26.34 -11.46
N PRO A 183 -36.16 -27.19 -10.47
CA PRO A 183 -35.59 -28.52 -10.39
C PRO A 183 -35.95 -29.28 -11.67
N SER A 184 -34.95 -29.90 -12.31
CA SER A 184 -35.21 -30.72 -13.49
C SER A 184 -36.08 -31.89 -13.07
N GLN A 185 -37.31 -31.95 -13.58
CA GLN A 185 -38.14 -33.14 -13.48
C GLN A 185 -37.46 -34.23 -14.32
N ARG A 186 -36.96 -35.26 -13.64
CA ARG A 186 -36.68 -36.58 -14.22
C ARG A 186 -37.88 -37.47 -13.97
#